data_AF-A0AAD0T5W9-F1
#
_entry.id   AF-A0AAD0T5W9-F1
#
_cell.length_a   1.000
_cell.length_b   1.000
_cell.length_c   1.000
_cell.angle_alpha   90.00
_cell.angle_beta   90.00
_cell.angle_gamma   90.00
#
_symmetry.space_group_name_H-M   'P 1'
#
loop_
_entity.id
_entity.type
_entity.pdbx_description
1 polymer ?
#
loop_
_entity_poly.entity_id
_entity_poly.type
_entity_poly.pdbx_seq_one_letter_code
_entity_poly.pdbx_strand_id
1 'polypeptide(L)'
;MRNTFLMFIALFFSAQVFALNGNNECLRFENDAAKVEAIEFSANLLNYESTLDFCTADRLWDLQVTHAPNFWPVGEEDDHHIKLQLHYEYHSCTIYYNQTLKKLSRQRCYNTW
;
A
#
# COMPACT_ATOMS: atom_id res chain seq x y z
N MET A 1 -28.12 -44.06 -4.23
CA MET A 1 -26.80 -43.40 -4.16
C MET A 1 -26.88 -42.12 -4.98
N ARG A 2 -27.03 -40.95 -4.34
CA ARG A 2 -27.05 -39.65 -5.03
C ARG A 2 -26.06 -38.76 -4.31
N ASN A 3 -24.87 -38.64 -4.89
CA ASN A 3 -23.75 -37.91 -4.33
C ASN A 3 -23.57 -36.60 -5.11
N THR A 4 -23.11 -35.59 -4.37
CA THR A 4 -22.36 -34.40 -4.81
C THR A 4 -23.10 -33.34 -5.65
N PHE A 5 -23.19 -32.09 -5.17
CA PHE A 5 -22.16 -31.07 -5.42
C PHE A 5 -22.52 -29.73 -4.71
N LEU A 6 -21.65 -29.36 -3.78
CA LEU A 6 -21.14 -28.02 -3.48
C LEU A 6 -22.11 -26.86 -3.18
N MET A 7 -22.25 -26.66 -1.88
CA MET A 7 -22.59 -25.45 -1.15
C MET A 7 -21.73 -24.27 -1.63
N PHE A 8 -22.34 -23.27 -2.26
CA PHE A 8 -21.72 -21.97 -2.53
C PHE A 8 -21.57 -21.22 -1.21
N ILE A 9 -20.37 -21.29 -0.61
CA ILE A 9 -19.97 -20.38 0.45
C ILE A 9 -19.54 -19.08 -0.23
N ALA A 10 -20.46 -18.13 -0.32
CA ALA A 10 -20.11 -16.75 -0.60
C ALA A 10 -19.37 -16.19 0.63
N LEU A 11 -18.05 -16.30 0.61
CA LEU A 11 -17.15 -15.53 1.46
C LEU A 11 -17.33 -14.06 1.09
N PHE A 12 -18.32 -13.41 1.70
CA PHE A 12 -18.35 -11.96 1.79
C PHE A 12 -17.13 -11.56 2.61
N PHE A 13 -16.11 -11.07 1.91
CA PHE A 13 -14.98 -10.37 2.48
C PHE A 13 -15.52 -9.34 3.47
N SER A 14 -15.12 -9.53 4.73
CA SER A 14 -15.47 -8.64 5.82
C SER A 14 -14.80 -7.31 5.53
N ALA A 15 -15.57 -6.31 5.12
CA ALA A 15 -15.16 -4.92 5.20
C ALA A 15 -15.02 -4.60 6.69
N GLN A 16 -13.83 -4.83 7.24
CA GLN A 16 -13.51 -4.42 8.60
C GLN A 16 -13.39 -2.91 8.60
N VAL A 17 -14.37 -2.27 9.24
CA VAL A 17 -14.36 -0.84 9.55
C VAL A 17 -13.24 -0.60 10.57
N PHE A 18 -12.06 -0.22 10.08
CA PHE A 18 -10.91 0.13 10.91
C PHE A 18 -11.00 1.60 11.33
N ALA A 19 -11.74 1.87 12.40
CA ALA A 19 -11.64 3.12 13.13
C ALA A 19 -11.72 2.81 14.62
N LEU A 20 -10.58 2.76 15.31
CA LEU A 20 -10.48 2.91 16.77
C LEU A 20 -8.98 3.14 17.13
N ASN A 21 -8.64 4.41 17.38
CA ASN A 21 -7.48 4.90 18.15
C ASN A 21 -6.09 5.10 17.51
N GLY A 22 -6.00 5.28 16.19
CA GLY A 22 -4.79 5.84 15.55
C GLY A 22 -5.19 6.60 14.30
N ASN A 23 -4.48 7.66 13.93
CA ASN A 23 -4.75 8.38 12.68
C ASN A 23 -4.43 7.40 11.53
N ASN A 24 -5.45 6.71 11.01
CA ASN A 24 -5.26 5.75 9.93
C ASN A 24 -5.09 6.52 8.63
N GLU A 25 -3.84 6.77 8.26
CA GLU A 25 -3.48 7.58 7.11
C GLU A 25 -3.96 7.00 5.77
N CYS A 26 -4.23 5.69 5.74
CA CYS A 26 -4.63 4.96 4.55
C CYS A 26 -6.10 5.12 4.19
N LEU A 27 -6.97 5.55 5.12
CA LEU A 27 -8.40 5.76 4.84
C LEU A 27 -8.63 6.74 3.69
N ARG A 28 -7.71 7.69 3.48
CA ARG A 28 -7.74 8.64 2.36
C ARG A 28 -7.68 7.98 0.98
N PHE A 29 -7.30 6.71 0.91
CA PHE A 29 -7.06 5.97 -0.33
C PHE A 29 -7.98 4.76 -0.51
N GLU A 30 -8.91 4.49 0.41
CA GLU A 30 -9.73 3.27 0.42
C GLU A 30 -10.55 3.05 -0.87
N ASN A 31 -10.89 4.14 -1.57
CA ASN A 31 -11.69 4.10 -2.80
C ASN A 31 -10.83 4.04 -4.08
N ASP A 32 -9.50 3.95 -3.97
CA ASP A 32 -8.57 3.84 -5.09
C ASP A 32 -7.82 2.52 -5.00
N ALA A 33 -8.32 1.50 -5.72
CA ALA A 33 -7.80 0.15 -5.68
C ALA A 33 -6.29 0.06 -5.99
N ALA A 34 -5.79 0.92 -6.88
CA ALA A 34 -4.39 0.93 -7.25
C ALA A 34 -3.52 1.43 -6.09
N LYS A 35 -3.98 2.47 -5.38
CA LYS A 35 -3.30 2.99 -4.19
C LYS A 35 -3.38 2.03 -3.01
N VAL A 36 -4.51 1.38 -2.79
CA VAL A 36 -4.67 0.34 -1.76
C VAL A 36 -3.66 -0.77 -1.98
N GLU A 37 -3.58 -1.29 -3.20
CA GLU A 37 -2.62 -2.32 -3.57
C GLU A 37 -1.16 -1.89 -3.29
N ALA A 38 -0.80 -0.66 -3.67
CA ALA A 38 0.54 -0.13 -3.46
C ALA A 38 0.90 0.01 -1.97
N ILE A 39 -0.08 0.37 -1.14
CA ILE A 39 0.04 0.46 0.32
C ILE A 39 0.27 -0.93 0.92
N GLU A 40 -0.54 -1.93 0.55
CA GLU A 40 -0.41 -3.31 1.05
C GLU A 40 0.95 -3.91 0.71
N PHE A 41 1.40 -3.74 -0.53
CA PHE A 41 2.74 -4.19 -0.96
C PHE A 41 3.85 -3.49 -0.17
N SER A 42 3.72 -2.18 0.07
CA SER A 42 4.73 -1.41 0.78
C SER A 42 4.79 -1.78 2.27
N ALA A 43 3.66 -2.04 2.91
CA ALA A 43 3.60 -2.52 4.29
C ALA A 43 4.39 -3.84 4.46
N ASN A 44 4.20 -4.78 3.52
CA ASN A 44 4.93 -6.05 3.50
C ASN A 44 6.45 -5.85 3.34
N LEU A 45 6.89 -5.02 2.37
CA LEU A 45 8.31 -4.75 2.15
C LEU A 45 9.00 -4.16 3.39
N LEU A 46 8.30 -3.27 4.09
CA LEU A 46 8.79 -2.61 5.28
C LEU A 46 8.70 -3.50 6.53
N ASN A 47 8.23 -4.74 6.38
CA ASN A 47 8.07 -5.75 7.43
C ASN A 47 7.15 -5.28 8.56
N TYR A 48 6.05 -4.60 8.21
CA TYR A 48 4.95 -4.41 9.16
C TYR A 48 4.15 -5.71 9.29
N GLU A 49 3.67 -5.99 10.50
CA GLU A 49 2.85 -7.18 10.81
C GLU A 49 1.53 -7.19 10.03
N SER A 50 1.00 -6.01 9.71
CA SER A 50 -0.18 -5.83 8.86
C SER A 50 -0.19 -4.48 8.16
N THR A 51 -1.04 -4.34 7.14
CA THR A 51 -1.32 -3.03 6.53
C THR A 51 -1.87 -2.04 7.55
N LEU A 52 -2.68 -2.50 8.51
CA LEU A 52 -3.21 -1.62 9.57
C LEU A 52 -2.07 -1.04 10.41
N ASP A 53 -1.11 -1.88 10.82
CA ASP A 53 0.05 -1.43 11.62
C ASP A 53 0.90 -0.40 10.87
N PHE A 54 1.04 -0.57 9.55
CA PHE A 54 1.68 0.43 8.71
C PHE A 54 0.89 1.75 8.69
N CYS A 55 -0.42 1.67 8.50
CA CYS A 55 -1.31 2.82 8.37
C CYS A 55 -1.54 3.60 9.67
N THR A 56 -1.31 2.98 10.82
CA THR A 56 -1.43 3.60 12.15
C THR A 56 -0.09 3.70 12.87
N ALA A 57 1.03 3.56 12.16
CA ALA A 57 2.34 3.61 12.78
C ALA A 57 2.56 4.98 13.47
N ASP A 58 2.83 4.98 14.78
CA ASP A 58 2.97 6.18 15.62
C ASP A 58 3.98 7.23 15.10
N ARG A 59 4.88 6.82 14.21
CA ARG A 59 5.92 7.69 13.62
C ARG A 59 5.58 8.19 12.22
N LEU A 60 4.55 7.66 11.58
CA LEU A 60 4.13 8.08 10.24
C LEU A 60 3.19 9.27 10.38
N TRP A 61 3.69 10.46 10.09
CA TRP A 61 2.94 11.70 10.21
C TRP A 61 2.09 12.01 8.99
N ASP A 62 2.55 11.59 7.81
CA ASP A 62 1.81 11.73 6.57
C ASP A 62 2.21 10.62 5.58
N LEU A 63 1.20 10.13 4.85
CA LEU A 63 1.32 9.18 3.76
C LEU A 63 0.79 9.81 2.48
N GLN A 64 1.68 10.05 1.51
CA GLN A 64 1.24 10.52 0.18
C GLN A 64 1.33 9.38 -0.81
N VAL A 65 0.23 9.10 -1.49
CA VAL A 65 0.17 8.07 -2.53
C VAL A 65 -0.33 8.69 -3.83
N THR A 66 0.55 8.72 -4.82
CA THR A 66 0.33 9.41 -6.10
C THR A 66 0.73 8.52 -7.26
N HIS A 67 0.00 8.61 -8.37
CA HIS A 67 0.45 8.00 -9.61
C HIS A 67 1.72 8.71 -10.10
N ALA A 68 2.69 7.96 -10.60
CA ALA A 68 3.98 8.46 -11.05
C ALA A 68 4.18 8.23 -12.55
N PRO A 69 3.44 8.95 -13.42
CA PRO A 69 3.42 8.68 -14.86
C PRO A 69 4.76 8.92 -15.58
N ASN A 70 5.67 9.66 -14.94
CA ASN A 70 6.98 10.02 -15.50
C ASN A 70 8.15 9.31 -14.81
N PHE A 71 7.88 8.23 -14.05
CA PHE A 71 8.94 7.41 -13.49
C PHE A 71 9.28 6.29 -14.49
N TRP A 72 10.39 6.46 -15.21
CA TRP A 72 10.79 5.55 -16.29
C TRP A 72 12.16 4.92 -16.02
N PRO A 73 12.23 3.90 -15.15
CA PRO A 73 13.36 2.99 -15.17
C PRO A 73 13.51 2.39 -16.56
N VAL A 74 14.76 2.14 -16.98
CA VAL A 74 15.04 1.48 -18.26
C VAL A 74 14.37 0.10 -18.27
N GLY A 75 13.49 -0.14 -19.24
CA GLY A 75 12.71 -1.38 -19.37
C GLY A 75 11.38 -1.40 -18.61
N GLU A 76 10.97 -0.29 -18.00
CA GLU A 76 9.68 -0.10 -17.32
C GLU A 76 8.92 1.12 -17.89
N GLU A 77 9.26 1.61 -19.09
CA GLU A 77 8.73 2.85 -19.65
C GLU A 77 7.21 2.84 -19.87
N ASP A 78 6.64 1.66 -20.15
CA ASP A 78 5.20 1.46 -20.36
C ASP A 78 4.46 0.97 -19.10
N ASP A 79 5.15 0.88 -17.96
CA ASP A 79 4.57 0.36 -16.73
C ASP A 79 3.84 1.42 -15.92
N HIS A 80 2.86 0.99 -15.11
CA HIS A 80 2.16 1.85 -14.19
C HIS A 80 2.89 1.90 -12.85
N HIS A 81 3.35 3.10 -12.46
CA HIS A 81 4.01 3.31 -11.19
C HIS A 81 3.20 4.15 -10.22
N ILE A 82 3.25 3.76 -8.96
CA ILE A 82 2.67 4.50 -7.84
C ILE A 82 3.80 4.89 -6.90
N LYS A 83 3.88 6.18 -6.59
CA LYS A 83 4.82 6.72 -5.61
C LYS A 83 4.15 6.83 -4.26
N LEU A 84 4.77 6.20 -3.26
CA LEU A 84 4.50 6.41 -1.85
C LEU A 84 5.57 7.32 -1.26
N GLN A 85 5.15 8.37 -0.56
CA GLN A 85 6.01 9.16 0.31
C GLN A 85 5.56 8.98 1.75
N LEU A 86 6.50 8.52 2.57
CA LEU A 86 6.33 8.27 3.98
C LEU A 86 7.05 9.39 4.72
N HIS A 87 6.30 10.19 5.46
CA HIS A 87 6.86 11.28 6.24
C HIS A 87 6.90 10.89 7.71
N TYR A 88 8.11 10.85 8.26
CA TYR A 88 8.38 10.65 9.68
C TYR A 88 8.96 11.93 10.29
N GLU A 89 9.07 11.97 11.62
CA GLU A 89 9.57 13.15 12.36
C GLU A 89 10.94 13.67 11.88
N TYR A 90 11.88 12.77 11.59
CA TYR A 90 13.28 13.14 11.27
C TYR A 90 13.73 12.78 9.85
N HIS A 91 12.90 12.08 9.09
CA HIS A 91 13.24 11.64 7.74
C HIS A 91 11.98 11.38 6.91
N SER A 92 12.15 11.33 5.60
CA SER A 92 11.11 10.90 4.67
C SER A 92 11.65 9.81 3.76
N CYS A 93 10.80 8.86 3.40
CA CYS A 93 11.15 7.79 2.48
C CYS A 93 10.24 7.83 1.26
N THR A 94 10.83 7.62 0.09
CA THR A 94 10.09 7.43 -1.17
C THR A 94 10.22 5.99 -1.62
N ILE A 95 9.09 5.40 -1.98
CA ILE A 95 8.99 4.06 -2.55
C ILE A 95 8.16 4.18 -3.84
N TYR A 96 8.67 3.65 -4.93
CA TYR A 96 7.88 3.43 -6.15
C TYR A 96 7.43 1.98 -6.21
N TYR A 97 6.15 1.77 -6.49
CA TYR A 97 5.54 0.49 -6.77
C TYR A 97 5.24 0.40 -8.27
N ASN A 98 5.82 -0.58 -8.94
CA ASN A 98 5.46 -0.96 -10.30
C ASN A 98 4.26 -1.92 -10.23
N GLN A 99 3.09 -1.41 -10.55
CA GLN A 99 1.83 -2.14 -10.49
C GLN A 99 1.71 -3.17 -11.62
N THR A 100 2.35 -2.97 -12.76
CA THR A 100 2.35 -3.93 -13.88
C THR A 100 3.13 -5.18 -13.51
N LEU A 101 4.35 -5.01 -13.01
CA LEU A 101 5.27 -6.10 -12.68
C LEU A 101 5.09 -6.64 -11.26
N LYS A 102 4.25 -6.00 -10.44
CA LYS A 102 4.05 -6.30 -9.00
C LYS A 102 5.36 -6.27 -8.22
N LYS A 103 6.16 -5.22 -8.44
CA LYS A 103 7.50 -5.05 -7.84
C LYS A 103 7.66 -3.67 -7.23
N LEU A 104 8.37 -3.61 -6.11
CA LEU A 104 8.76 -2.35 -5.49
C LEU A 104 10.18 -1.97 -5.92
N SER A 105 10.38 -0.68 -6.15
CA SER A 105 11.71 -0.08 -6.21
C SER A 105 12.39 -0.13 -4.83
N ARG A 106 13.70 0.13 -4.81
CA ARG A 106 14.41 0.33 -3.55
C ARG A 106 13.86 1.57 -2.83
N GLN A 107 13.53 1.41 -1.55
CA GLN A 107 13.21 2.52 -0.66
C GLN A 107 14.38 3.52 -0.62
N ARG A 108 14.08 4.81 -0.85
CA ARG A 108 15.05 5.90 -0.76
C ARG A 108 14.63 6.84 0.36
N CYS A 109 15.41 6.88 1.42
CA CYS A 109 15.16 7.78 2.55
C CYS A 109 16.12 8.97 2.53
N TYR A 110 15.64 10.13 2.94
CA TYR A 110 16.40 11.35 3.11
C TYR A 110 16.01 12.02 4.42
N ASN A 111 16.98 12.67 5.06
CA ASN A 111 16.73 13.46 6.26
C ASN A 111 15.93 14.71 5.88
N THR A 112 15.03 15.13 6.76
CA THR A 112 14.23 16.34 6.60
C THR A 112 14.83 17.58 7.29
N TRP A 113 16.09 17.46 7.75
CA TRP A 113 16.87 18.47 8.47
C TRP A 113 18.17 18.81 7.73
#